data_AF-A0A6P6YJX7-F1
#
_entry.id   AF-A0A6P6YJX7-F1
#
_cell.length_a   1.000
_cell.length_b   1.000
_cell.length_c   1.000
_cell.angle_alpha   90.00
_cell.angle_beta   90.00
_cell.angle_gamma   90.00
#
_symmetry.space_group_name_H-M   'P 1'
#
loop_
_entity.id
_entity.type
_entity.pdbx_description
1 polymer ?
#
loop_
_entity_poly.entity_id
_entity_poly.type
_entity_poly.pdbx_seq_one_letter_code
_entity_poly.pdbx_strand_id
1 'polypeptide(L)'
;MTIEREQDTMDNNTDDNQPCSSSILIRRKSNQSIKSSPQRSAVGVVSNVPTSSALSSKTTTRRYRHLEEDRHLDTNELESIETASATSPLIMSDAMESPKTSSPRHDGLALVNRRHYDRVYYFSQLMALFIFILVLIWLIEHLGGIGFSSPAQTFNFHPLFMVLGFIIIYSNSMLIYRSFRMELKHKLKLFHTIMNGSVMFISFFGSIAAVYFHQKASITHFYSLHSWLGISTWLMFVTQFCSGFVAFLFPGASFSLRKMMMPYHRYFGIATFALASATCLTGINEKAIFAFKNPSYSSMAWNGILTNMIGLLLCLYGGTIIYLVTKPEYQRRPLPEEMTGPNRRSSISYSATH
;
A
#
# COMPACT_ATOMS: atom_id res chain seq x y z
N MET A 1 -2.99 -71.98 -50.32
CA MET A 1 -3.19 -71.51 -51.70
C MET A 1 -2.60 -70.10 -51.77
N THR A 2 -1.31 -69.94 -52.09
CA THR A 2 -0.73 -69.66 -53.42
C THR A 2 -1.14 -68.30 -54.05
N ILE A 3 -0.09 -67.48 -54.29
CA ILE A 3 0.20 -66.68 -55.52
C ILE A 3 -0.56 -65.34 -55.64
N GLU A 4 0.04 -64.14 -55.59
CA GLU A 4 1.11 -63.48 -56.41
C GLU A 4 0.59 -62.83 -57.72
N ARG A 5 1.24 -61.72 -58.12
CA ARG A 5 1.13 -60.85 -59.34
C ARG A 5 0.23 -59.63 -59.25
N GLU A 6 0.71 -58.37 -59.36
CA GLU A 6 1.56 -57.67 -60.38
C GLU A 6 1.01 -57.63 -61.80
N GLN A 7 0.70 -56.40 -62.26
CA GLN A 7 0.70 -55.84 -63.63
C GLN A 7 0.64 -54.31 -63.45
N ASP A 8 1.25 -53.42 -64.22
CA ASP A 8 2.28 -53.38 -65.26
C ASP A 8 2.47 -51.84 -65.51
N THR A 9 3.66 -51.26 -65.28
CA THR A 9 4.70 -50.84 -66.25
C THR A 9 4.38 -49.66 -67.21
N MET A 10 5.46 -48.90 -67.49
CA MET A 10 5.72 -47.84 -68.51
C MET A 10 5.59 -46.39 -68.01
N ASP A 11 6.66 -45.71 -67.57
CA ASP A 11 7.90 -45.23 -68.25
C ASP A 11 7.70 -44.20 -69.37
N ASN A 12 8.10 -42.94 -69.12
CA ASN A 12 9.17 -42.21 -69.82
C ASN A 12 9.20 -40.73 -69.36
N ASN A 13 10.25 -40.30 -68.67
CA ASN A 13 11.45 -39.58 -69.17
C ASN A 13 11.23 -38.07 -69.39
N THR A 14 11.81 -37.21 -68.52
CA THR A 14 13.09 -36.46 -68.69
C THR A 14 13.01 -35.39 -69.79
N ASP A 15 13.52 -34.16 -69.69
CA ASP A 15 14.35 -33.43 -68.74
C ASP A 15 14.36 -31.96 -69.22
N ASP A 16 15.09 -31.11 -68.50
CA ASP A 16 15.73 -29.86 -68.96
C ASP A 16 15.15 -28.48 -68.53
N ASN A 17 15.73 -28.00 -67.42
CA ASN A 17 16.65 -26.85 -67.34
C ASN A 17 16.16 -25.41 -67.72
N GLN A 18 15.92 -24.61 -66.65
CA GLN A 18 16.48 -23.27 -66.28
C GLN A 18 17.12 -22.32 -67.34
N PRO A 19 17.43 -21.04 -67.02
CA PRO A 19 16.71 -19.92 -66.36
C PRO A 19 16.88 -18.57 -67.11
N CYS A 20 16.18 -17.46 -66.75
CA CYS A 20 16.79 -16.11 -66.68
C CYS A 20 15.86 -15.00 -66.09
N SER A 21 16.50 -14.09 -65.36
CA SER A 21 16.02 -12.93 -64.61
C SER A 21 15.32 -11.80 -65.38
N SER A 22 14.48 -11.02 -64.69
CA SER A 22 14.61 -9.54 -64.58
C SER A 22 13.60 -8.91 -63.59
N SER A 23 14.10 -8.52 -62.41
CA SER A 23 14.16 -7.14 -61.89
C SER A 23 12.93 -6.18 -61.88
N ILE A 24 12.59 -5.74 -60.64
CA ILE A 24 12.24 -4.36 -60.21
C ILE A 24 10.79 -3.86 -60.45
N LEU A 25 10.02 -3.64 -59.36
CA LEU A 25 9.66 -2.28 -58.89
C LEU A 25 9.01 -2.27 -57.48
N ILE A 26 9.64 -1.54 -56.56
CA ILE A 26 9.20 -1.27 -55.19
C ILE A 26 8.19 -0.12 -55.17
N ARG A 27 7.07 -0.34 -54.48
CA ARG A 27 5.98 0.61 -54.20
C ARG A 27 6.35 1.51 -53.00
N ARG A 28 6.70 2.77 -53.24
CA ARG A 28 6.77 3.84 -52.22
C ARG A 28 5.65 4.86 -52.49
N LYS A 29 4.71 5.03 -51.56
CA LYS A 29 3.83 6.21 -51.50
C LYS A 29 4.48 7.22 -50.56
N SER A 30 4.95 8.34 -51.12
CA SER A 30 5.34 9.54 -50.41
C SER A 30 4.10 10.33 -49.98
N ASN A 31 4.14 10.90 -48.78
CA ASN A 31 3.15 11.86 -48.29
C ASN A 31 3.92 13.07 -47.75
N GLN A 32 3.35 14.26 -47.99
CA GLN A 32 3.67 15.58 -47.43
C GLN A 32 4.78 16.42 -48.10
N SER A 33 4.33 17.46 -48.82
CA SER A 33 4.94 18.79 -48.83
C SER A 33 3.89 19.80 -49.32
N ILE A 34 3.39 20.67 -48.43
CA ILE A 34 2.77 21.94 -48.83
C ILE A 34 3.39 23.04 -47.98
N LYS A 35 4.00 23.99 -48.67
CA LYS A 35 4.62 25.22 -48.17
C LYS A 35 3.58 26.33 -47.94
N SER A 36 4.03 27.27 -47.15
CA SER A 36 3.45 28.48 -46.53
C SER A 36 3.03 29.66 -47.45
N SER A 37 2.09 30.47 -46.90
CA SER A 37 1.94 31.96 -46.90
C SER A 37 1.34 32.67 -48.13
N PRO A 38 0.92 33.97 -48.03
CA PRO A 38 0.23 34.74 -46.96
C PRO A 38 -0.93 35.63 -47.50
N GLN A 39 -1.81 36.21 -46.65
CA GLN A 39 -2.25 37.64 -46.76
C GLN A 39 -3.19 38.12 -45.64
N ARG A 40 -3.00 39.39 -45.25
CA ARG A 40 -3.67 40.24 -44.26
C ARG A 40 -4.88 41.00 -44.84
N SER A 41 -5.85 41.33 -43.99
CA SER A 41 -6.29 42.72 -43.59
C SER A 41 -7.71 42.63 -42.98
N ALA A 42 -7.96 42.95 -41.70
CA ALA A 42 -7.88 44.21 -40.95
C ALA A 42 -9.07 45.18 -41.19
N VAL A 43 -9.99 45.23 -40.22
CA VAL A 43 -10.82 46.37 -39.70
C VAL A 43 -11.33 45.87 -38.32
N GLY A 44 -11.34 46.56 -37.17
CA GLY A 44 -11.19 47.96 -36.75
C GLY A 44 -12.17 48.21 -35.57
N VAL A 45 -11.88 49.18 -34.70
CA VAL A 45 -12.61 49.64 -33.47
C VAL A 45 -12.17 48.95 -32.17
N VAL A 46 -11.35 49.48 -31.24
CA VAL A 46 -11.01 50.81 -30.64
C VAL A 46 -11.87 51.22 -29.42
N SER A 47 -11.12 51.64 -28.37
CA SER A 47 -11.45 52.48 -27.19
C SER A 47 -11.75 51.74 -25.88
N ASN A 48 -11.31 52.18 -24.69
CA ASN A 48 -10.35 53.19 -24.25
C ASN A 48 -10.06 52.94 -22.75
N VAL A 49 -8.86 53.26 -22.30
CA VAL A 49 -8.49 53.46 -20.89
C VAL A 49 -8.81 54.92 -20.50
N PRO A 50 -9.07 55.21 -19.22
CA PRO A 50 -8.20 56.20 -18.57
C PRO A 50 -7.75 55.81 -17.16
N THR A 51 -6.48 56.09 -16.90
CA THR A 51 -5.80 56.24 -15.61
C THR A 51 -6.10 57.58 -14.95
N SER A 52 -6.20 57.61 -13.61
CA SER A 52 -5.88 58.72 -12.67
C SER A 52 -6.34 58.25 -11.27
N SER A 53 -5.73 58.47 -10.10
CA SER A 53 -4.58 59.25 -9.63
C SER A 53 -4.32 58.86 -8.16
N ALA A 54 -3.13 59.22 -7.68
CA ALA A 54 -2.53 59.01 -6.37
C ALA A 54 -3.29 59.54 -5.13
N LEU A 55 -2.99 58.94 -3.97
CA LEU A 55 -2.67 59.58 -2.67
C LEU A 55 -2.09 58.47 -1.75
N SER A 56 -0.79 58.39 -1.48
CA SER A 56 0.01 59.16 -0.52
C SER A 56 -0.44 59.05 0.95
N SER A 57 0.35 58.29 1.71
CA SER A 57 0.98 58.69 2.98
C SER A 57 0.49 58.11 4.32
N LYS A 58 1.51 57.80 5.14
CA LYS A 58 1.60 57.81 6.62
C LYS A 58 1.31 56.50 7.38
N THR A 59 2.42 55.79 7.64
CA THR A 59 3.00 55.56 8.97
C THR A 59 2.14 55.97 10.17
N THR A 60 1.91 55.07 11.14
CA THR A 60 2.09 55.34 12.59
C THR A 60 2.00 54.07 13.43
N THR A 61 3.12 53.76 14.06
CA THR A 61 3.26 52.97 15.28
C THR A 61 2.92 53.84 16.49
N ARG A 62 2.03 53.40 17.40
CA ARG A 62 1.97 53.81 18.83
C ARG A 62 1.03 52.86 19.57
N ARG A 63 1.50 52.01 20.50
CA ARG A 63 1.89 52.29 21.90
C ARG A 63 0.67 52.57 22.78
N TYR A 64 0.30 51.58 23.61
CA TYR A 64 -0.29 51.80 24.92
C TYR A 64 0.62 51.18 25.97
N ARG A 65 1.17 52.02 26.83
CA ARG A 65 1.88 51.71 28.08
C ARG A 65 1.30 52.65 29.14
N HIS A 66 1.25 52.14 30.36
CA HIS A 66 0.89 52.75 31.65
C HIS A 66 -0.59 52.84 31.97
N LEU A 67 -1.02 51.96 32.88
CA LEU A 67 -1.23 52.38 34.27
C LEU A 67 -0.57 51.33 35.19
N GLU A 68 0.13 51.84 36.19
CA GLU A 68 0.90 51.15 37.22
C GLU A 68 0.54 51.91 38.50
N GLU A 69 -0.09 51.24 39.48
CA GLU A 69 0.15 51.42 40.93
C GLU A 69 -0.81 50.57 41.78
N ASP A 70 -0.25 50.05 42.87
CA ASP A 70 -0.85 49.63 44.14
C ASP A 70 -1.59 48.28 44.27
N ARG A 71 -0.83 47.26 44.71
CA ARG A 71 -0.92 46.80 46.12
C ARG A 71 0.10 45.71 46.50
N HIS A 72 0.89 46.05 47.52
CA HIS A 72 1.56 45.16 48.45
C HIS A 72 0.55 44.37 49.32
N LEU A 73 1.03 43.26 49.92
CA LEU A 73 0.51 42.41 51.03
C LEU A 73 0.35 40.94 50.57
N ASP A 74 0.77 39.91 51.31
CA ASP A 74 1.51 39.81 52.56
C ASP A 74 2.04 38.36 52.63
N THR A 75 3.30 38.19 53.04
CA THR A 75 3.94 36.89 53.26
C THR A 75 3.54 36.38 54.63
N ASN A 76 2.37 35.75 54.77
CA ASN A 76 1.92 35.18 56.06
C ASN A 76 0.82 34.09 55.92
N GLU A 77 0.92 33.25 54.88
CA GLU A 77 0.03 32.06 54.74
C GLU A 77 0.83 30.75 54.59
N LEU A 78 2.03 30.73 55.17
CA LEU A 78 2.95 29.58 55.20
C LEU A 78 2.99 28.88 56.58
N GLU A 79 2.09 29.20 57.50
CA GLU A 79 2.17 28.76 58.91
C GLU A 79 0.85 28.20 59.48
N SER A 80 -0.08 27.73 58.63
CA SER A 80 -1.39 27.20 59.09
C SER A 80 -1.74 25.78 58.63
N ILE A 81 -0.80 25.03 58.04
CA ILE A 81 -0.98 23.59 57.75
C ILE A 81 0.19 22.77 58.31
N GLU A 82 0.69 23.19 59.48
CA GLU A 82 1.64 22.42 60.28
C GLU A 82 1.14 22.45 61.72
N THR A 83 0.06 21.70 62.00
CA THR A 83 -0.32 21.11 63.30
C THR A 83 -1.80 20.68 63.28
N ALA A 84 -2.09 19.61 62.56
CA ALA A 84 -3.27 18.81 62.87
C ALA A 84 -3.01 17.33 62.59
N SER A 85 -2.82 16.60 63.68
CA SER A 85 -3.11 15.17 63.80
C SER A 85 -2.11 14.18 63.21
N ALA A 86 -1.01 14.01 63.93
CA ALA A 86 -0.42 12.69 64.12
C ALA A 86 -1.46 11.73 64.74
N THR A 87 -1.79 10.63 64.08
CA THR A 87 -1.96 9.27 64.67
C THR A 87 -2.46 8.24 63.63
N SER A 88 -1.72 7.12 63.54
CA SER A 88 -2.16 5.76 63.17
C SER A 88 -2.27 5.37 61.68
N PRO A 89 -2.11 4.07 61.33
CA PRO A 89 -0.85 3.33 61.39
C PRO A 89 -0.49 2.65 60.06
N LEU A 90 0.75 2.18 59.97
CA LEU A 90 1.27 1.23 59.00
C LEU A 90 0.30 0.05 58.78
N ILE A 91 -0.25 -0.08 57.57
CA ILE A 91 -0.70 -1.37 57.04
C ILE A 91 0.24 -1.75 55.90
N MET A 92 1.27 -2.50 56.27
CA MET A 92 2.01 -3.38 55.38
C MET A 92 1.04 -4.49 54.96
N SER A 93 0.46 -4.38 53.78
CA SER A 93 -0.17 -5.53 53.11
C SER A 93 0.74 -5.96 51.97
N ASP A 94 1.74 -6.79 52.31
CA ASP A 94 2.24 -7.82 51.41
C ASP A 94 1.09 -8.82 51.17
N ALA A 95 0.17 -8.44 50.30
CA ALA A 95 -0.72 -9.38 49.66
C ALA A 95 -0.02 -9.81 48.37
N MET A 96 0.67 -10.95 48.47
CA MET A 96 1.02 -11.82 47.35
C MET A 96 -0.24 -11.96 46.46
N GLU A 97 -0.33 -11.14 45.40
CA GLU A 97 -1.43 -11.22 44.44
C GLU A 97 -1.30 -12.59 43.76
N SER A 98 -2.17 -13.52 44.17
CA SER A 98 -2.30 -14.82 43.54
C SER A 98 -2.58 -14.63 42.04
N PRO A 99 -2.20 -15.60 41.18
CA PRO A 99 -2.39 -15.45 39.75
C PRO A 99 -3.88 -15.21 39.49
N LYS A 100 -4.23 -13.98 39.07
CA LYS A 100 -5.59 -13.57 38.71
C LYS A 100 -6.17 -14.60 37.74
N THR A 101 -6.96 -15.52 38.26
CA THR A 101 -7.86 -16.32 37.45
C THR A 101 -8.84 -15.33 36.87
N SER A 102 -8.81 -15.19 35.55
CA SER A 102 -9.71 -14.31 34.82
C SER A 102 -11.16 -14.65 35.18
N SER A 103 -11.98 -13.62 35.45
CA SER A 103 -13.40 -13.81 35.72
C SER A 103 -14.07 -14.54 34.54
N PRO A 104 -15.00 -15.50 34.78
CA PRO A 104 -15.71 -16.24 33.72
C PRO A 104 -16.36 -15.34 32.66
N ARG A 105 -16.79 -14.12 33.03
CA ARG A 105 -17.32 -13.11 32.09
C ARG A 105 -16.25 -12.56 31.15
N HIS A 106 -15.03 -12.32 31.65
CA HIS A 106 -13.92 -11.83 30.84
C HIS A 106 -13.46 -12.89 29.82
N ASP A 107 -13.51 -14.16 30.20
CA ASP A 107 -13.15 -15.27 29.31
C ASP A 107 -14.22 -15.53 28.24
N GLY A 108 -15.49 -15.45 28.61
CA GLY A 108 -16.60 -15.54 27.66
C GLY A 108 -16.55 -14.44 26.58
N LEU A 109 -16.28 -13.19 26.98
CA LEU A 109 -16.16 -12.07 26.03
C LEU A 109 -14.91 -12.22 25.13
N ALA A 110 -13.79 -12.68 25.68
CA ALA A 110 -12.58 -12.94 24.91
C ALA A 110 -12.80 -14.03 23.84
N LEU A 111 -13.54 -15.09 24.18
CA LEU A 111 -13.91 -16.17 23.25
C LEU A 111 -14.86 -15.69 22.15
N VAL A 112 -15.89 -14.90 22.49
CA VAL A 112 -16.82 -14.33 21.51
C VAL A 112 -16.09 -13.41 20.53
N ASN A 113 -15.21 -12.54 21.03
CA ASN A 113 -14.39 -11.65 20.20
C ASN A 113 -13.44 -12.45 19.29
N ARG A 114 -12.91 -13.58 19.77
CA ARG A 114 -12.08 -14.47 18.96
C ARG A 114 -12.87 -15.10 17.81
N ARG A 115 -14.04 -15.68 18.10
CA ARG A 115 -14.91 -16.27 17.05
C ARG A 115 -15.34 -15.24 16.02
N HIS A 116 -15.63 -14.02 16.45
CA HIS A 116 -15.98 -12.95 15.52
C HIS A 116 -14.79 -12.55 14.64
N TYR A 117 -13.60 -12.37 15.22
CA TYR A 117 -12.37 -12.14 14.46
C TYR A 117 -12.13 -13.24 13.43
N ASP A 118 -12.18 -14.51 13.85
CA ASP A 118 -11.87 -15.65 12.99
C ASP A 118 -12.85 -15.72 11.79
N ARG A 119 -14.16 -15.51 12.01
CA ARG A 119 -15.15 -15.46 10.92
C ARG A 119 -14.85 -14.38 9.89
N VAL A 120 -14.59 -13.15 10.34
CA VAL A 120 -14.29 -12.03 9.44
C VAL A 120 -12.94 -12.21 8.76
N TYR A 121 -11.95 -12.76 9.47
CA TYR A 121 -10.64 -13.10 8.92
C TYR A 121 -10.77 -14.14 7.81
N TYR A 122 -11.41 -15.28 8.04
CA TYR A 122 -11.57 -16.31 7.00
C TYR A 122 -12.38 -15.81 5.81
N PHE A 123 -13.43 -15.02 6.04
CA PHE A 123 -14.14 -14.34 4.95
C PHE A 123 -13.20 -13.45 4.13
N SER A 124 -12.34 -12.67 4.79
CA SER A 124 -11.34 -11.84 4.08
C SER A 124 -10.33 -12.68 3.29
N GLN A 125 -9.94 -13.86 3.77
CA GLN A 125 -9.02 -14.76 3.04
C GLN A 125 -9.68 -15.35 1.79
N LEU A 126 -10.96 -15.75 1.88
CA LEU A 126 -11.71 -16.22 0.71
C LEU A 126 -11.86 -15.09 -0.33
N MET A 127 -12.14 -13.87 0.13
CA MET A 127 -12.21 -12.71 -0.75
C MET A 127 -10.86 -12.40 -1.40
N ALA A 128 -9.74 -12.48 -0.67
CA ALA A 128 -8.39 -12.29 -1.23
C ALA A 128 -8.08 -13.32 -2.33
N LEU A 129 -8.37 -14.60 -2.07
CA LEU A 129 -8.19 -15.67 -3.04
C LEU A 129 -9.04 -15.43 -4.29
N PHE A 130 -10.31 -15.04 -4.09
CA PHE A 130 -11.22 -14.74 -5.19
C PHE A 130 -10.72 -13.56 -6.04
N ILE A 131 -10.30 -12.45 -5.41
CA ILE A 131 -9.70 -11.31 -6.11
C ILE A 131 -8.48 -11.75 -6.92
N PHE A 132 -7.60 -12.56 -6.34
CA PHE A 132 -6.40 -13.04 -7.04
C PHE A 132 -6.75 -13.87 -8.28
N ILE A 133 -7.73 -14.77 -8.18
CA ILE A 133 -8.23 -15.55 -9.32
C ILE A 133 -8.83 -14.63 -10.39
N LEU A 134 -9.65 -13.65 -10.01
CA LEU A 134 -10.23 -12.71 -10.98
C LEU A 134 -9.16 -11.87 -11.68
N VAL A 135 -8.10 -11.44 -10.98
CA VAL A 135 -6.96 -10.74 -11.58
C VAL A 135 -6.22 -11.63 -12.57
N LEU A 136 -6.01 -12.92 -12.24
CA LEU A 136 -5.42 -13.87 -13.18
C LEU A 136 -6.27 -14.05 -14.44
N ILE A 137 -7.57 -14.27 -14.28
CA ILE A 137 -8.52 -14.38 -15.41
C ILE A 137 -8.48 -13.10 -16.25
N TRP A 138 -8.53 -11.93 -15.61
CA TRP A 138 -8.45 -10.65 -16.29
C TRP A 138 -7.18 -10.48 -17.12
N LEU A 139 -6.03 -10.90 -16.59
CA LEU A 139 -4.75 -10.81 -17.29
C LEU A 139 -4.66 -11.81 -18.45
N ILE A 140 -5.13 -13.04 -18.25
CA ILE A 140 -5.05 -14.12 -19.24
C ILE A 140 -6.04 -13.89 -20.38
N GLU A 141 -7.33 -13.71 -20.06
CA GLU A 141 -8.41 -13.67 -21.05
C GLU A 141 -8.55 -12.31 -21.74
N HIS A 142 -8.13 -11.22 -21.10
CA HIS A 142 -8.42 -9.86 -21.61
C HIS A 142 -7.19 -9.00 -21.87
N LEU A 143 -6.01 -9.37 -21.35
CA LEU A 143 -4.78 -8.59 -21.53
C LEU A 143 -3.65 -9.37 -22.22
N GLY A 144 -3.96 -10.52 -22.81
CA GLY A 144 -3.03 -11.30 -23.63
C GLY A 144 -2.05 -12.18 -22.84
N GLY A 145 -2.31 -12.45 -21.56
CA GLY A 145 -1.52 -13.36 -20.75
C GLY A 145 -0.32 -12.74 -20.04
N ILE A 146 0.34 -13.56 -19.22
CA ILE A 146 1.54 -13.19 -18.46
C ILE A 146 2.73 -13.91 -19.09
N GLY A 147 3.79 -13.18 -19.41
CA GLY A 147 4.97 -13.77 -20.04
C GLY A 147 5.97 -12.75 -20.54
N PHE A 148 7.03 -13.25 -21.18
CA PHE A 148 8.14 -12.46 -21.70
C PHE A 148 8.14 -12.33 -23.22
N SER A 149 7.13 -12.87 -23.91
CA SER A 149 7.08 -12.87 -25.38
C SER A 149 6.79 -11.49 -25.97
N SER A 150 6.21 -10.57 -25.20
CA SER A 150 6.03 -9.18 -25.61
C SER A 150 6.13 -8.21 -24.42
N PRO A 151 6.48 -6.93 -24.65
CA PRO A 151 6.48 -5.92 -23.59
C PRO A 151 5.12 -5.77 -22.89
N ALA A 152 4.01 -5.93 -23.63
CA ALA A 152 2.67 -5.86 -23.06
C ALA A 152 2.36 -7.03 -22.11
N GLN A 153 2.80 -8.25 -22.44
CA GLN A 153 2.71 -9.39 -21.53
C GLN A 153 3.63 -9.23 -20.30
N THR A 154 4.81 -8.63 -20.49
CA THR A 154 5.70 -8.33 -19.37
C THR A 154 5.07 -7.32 -18.43
N PHE A 155 4.39 -6.29 -18.96
CA PHE A 155 3.63 -5.34 -18.14
C PHE A 155 2.61 -6.04 -17.24
N ASN A 156 2.01 -7.15 -17.65
CA ASN A 156 0.98 -7.84 -16.86
C ASN A 156 1.52 -8.44 -15.55
N PHE A 157 2.85 -8.59 -15.38
CA PHE A 157 3.44 -8.86 -14.07
C PHE A 157 3.22 -7.71 -13.06
N HIS A 158 3.09 -6.46 -13.54
CA HIS A 158 2.86 -5.30 -12.69
C HIS A 158 1.57 -5.43 -11.87
N PRO A 159 0.35 -5.45 -12.45
CA PRO A 159 -0.87 -5.55 -11.67
C PRO A 159 -0.93 -6.85 -10.85
N LEU A 160 -0.39 -7.97 -11.37
CA LEU A 160 -0.34 -9.24 -10.64
C LEU A 160 0.47 -9.12 -9.34
N PHE A 161 1.70 -8.62 -9.44
CA PHE A 161 2.59 -8.51 -8.30
C PHE A 161 2.22 -7.36 -7.35
N MET A 162 1.61 -6.28 -7.84
CA MET A 162 1.05 -5.23 -6.96
C MET A 162 -0.10 -5.76 -6.11
N VAL A 163 -1.04 -6.52 -6.69
CA VAL A 163 -2.15 -7.12 -5.94
C VAL A 163 -1.63 -8.20 -4.98
N LEU A 164 -0.75 -9.10 -5.45
CA LEU A 164 -0.20 -10.15 -4.61
C LEU A 164 0.62 -9.58 -3.43
N GLY A 165 1.56 -8.67 -3.72
CA GLY A 165 2.45 -8.08 -2.73
C GLY A 165 1.72 -7.09 -1.83
N PHE A 166 1.37 -5.92 -2.37
CA PHE A 166 0.87 -4.79 -1.57
C PHE A 166 -0.55 -4.96 -1.05
N ILE A 167 -1.39 -5.81 -1.67
CA ILE A 167 -2.76 -6.01 -1.19
C ILE A 167 -2.86 -7.27 -0.33
N ILE A 168 -2.46 -8.43 -0.84
CA ILE A 168 -2.72 -9.72 -0.19
C ILE A 168 -1.67 -10.05 0.88
N ILE A 169 -0.37 -10.04 0.54
CA ILE A 169 0.69 -10.40 1.49
C ILE A 169 0.83 -9.31 2.56
N TYR A 170 0.78 -8.03 2.17
CA TYR A 170 0.97 -6.91 3.10
C TYR A 170 -0.12 -6.84 4.18
N SER A 171 -1.39 -6.96 3.80
CA SER A 171 -2.52 -6.98 4.74
C SER A 171 -2.43 -8.15 5.74
N ASN A 172 -2.05 -9.34 5.26
CA ASN A 172 -1.83 -10.50 6.13
C ASN A 172 -0.67 -10.27 7.10
N SER A 173 0.40 -9.59 6.64
CA SER A 173 1.49 -9.16 7.52
C SER A 173 1.00 -8.19 8.60
N MET A 174 0.11 -7.25 8.29
CA MET A 174 -0.50 -6.33 9.29
C MET A 174 -1.35 -7.07 10.32
N LEU A 175 -2.01 -8.16 9.92
CA LEU A 175 -2.88 -8.97 10.77
C LEU A 175 -2.14 -10.08 11.54
N ILE A 176 -0.86 -10.36 11.26
CA ILE A 176 -0.13 -11.51 11.83
C ILE A 176 -0.22 -11.59 13.36
N TYR A 177 -0.07 -10.45 14.05
CA TYR A 177 -0.16 -10.39 15.51
C TYR A 177 -1.58 -10.66 16.03
N ARG A 178 -2.62 -10.39 15.23
CA ARG A 178 -4.03 -10.61 15.58
C ARG A 178 -4.50 -12.02 15.23
N SER A 179 -3.95 -12.63 14.19
CA SER A 179 -4.27 -14.00 13.79
C SER A 179 -3.60 -15.00 14.73
N PHE A 180 -2.29 -14.85 14.93
CA PHE A 180 -1.44 -15.77 15.70
C PHE A 180 -1.20 -15.26 17.13
N ARG A 181 -2.27 -14.96 17.88
CA ARG A 181 -2.17 -14.36 19.23
C ARG A 181 -1.46 -15.24 20.25
N MET A 182 -1.52 -16.56 20.04
CA MET A 182 -0.94 -17.58 20.93
C MET A 182 0.55 -17.84 20.65
N GLU A 183 1.12 -17.24 19.60
CA GLU A 183 2.53 -17.40 19.29
C GLU A 183 3.41 -16.39 20.04
N LEU A 184 4.67 -16.76 20.23
CA LEU A 184 5.68 -15.91 20.87
C LEU A 184 5.96 -14.65 20.05
N LYS A 185 6.09 -13.51 20.72
CA LYS A 185 6.25 -12.19 20.11
C LYS A 185 7.47 -12.09 19.19
N HIS A 186 8.57 -12.78 19.51
CA HIS A 186 9.75 -12.76 18.65
C HIS A 186 9.51 -13.50 17.32
N LYS A 187 8.79 -14.63 17.33
CA LYS A 187 8.38 -15.34 16.11
C LYS A 187 7.47 -14.46 15.25
N LEU A 188 6.49 -13.82 15.87
CA LEU A 188 5.56 -12.91 15.16
C LEU A 188 6.28 -11.72 14.52
N LYS A 189 7.28 -11.14 15.20
CA LYS A 189 8.14 -10.10 14.62
C LYS A 189 8.92 -10.59 13.41
N LEU A 190 9.49 -11.79 13.52
CA LEU A 190 10.22 -12.40 12.42
C LEU A 190 9.30 -12.65 11.23
N PHE A 191 8.13 -13.27 11.43
CA PHE A 191 7.15 -13.49 10.36
C PHE A 191 6.67 -12.19 9.74
N HIS A 192 6.32 -11.18 10.55
CA HIS A 192 5.95 -9.85 10.05
C HIS A 192 7.04 -9.27 9.15
N THR A 193 8.30 -9.38 9.57
CA THR A 193 9.45 -8.86 8.81
C THR A 193 9.66 -9.63 7.52
N ILE A 194 9.65 -10.97 7.56
CA ILE A 194 9.82 -11.82 6.38
C ILE A 194 8.71 -11.54 5.36
N MET A 195 7.45 -11.48 5.80
CA MET A 195 6.32 -11.21 4.91
C MET A 195 6.46 -9.83 4.24
N ASN A 196 6.81 -8.77 4.99
CA ASN A 196 7.04 -7.47 4.37
C ASN A 196 8.28 -7.46 3.44
N GLY A 197 9.32 -8.24 3.76
CA GLY A 197 10.44 -8.46 2.85
C GLY A 197 10.00 -9.12 1.53
N SER A 198 9.08 -10.10 1.59
CA SER A 198 8.47 -10.71 0.41
C SER A 198 7.62 -9.71 -0.38
N VAL A 199 6.85 -8.83 0.29
CA VAL A 199 6.12 -7.73 -0.37
C VAL A 199 7.09 -6.85 -1.15
N MET A 200 8.21 -6.44 -0.52
CA MET A 200 9.24 -5.64 -1.15
C MET A 200 9.79 -6.32 -2.40
N PHE A 201 10.19 -7.59 -2.29
CA PHE A 201 10.80 -8.33 -3.39
C PHE A 201 9.85 -8.52 -4.57
N ILE A 202 8.63 -9.02 -4.34
CA ILE A 202 7.64 -9.29 -5.38
C ILE A 202 7.21 -7.99 -6.07
N SER A 203 6.90 -6.96 -5.29
CA SER A 203 6.45 -5.67 -5.84
C SER A 203 7.57 -4.96 -6.60
N PHE A 204 8.84 -5.16 -6.20
CA PHE A 204 9.98 -4.60 -6.93
C PHE A 204 9.99 -5.11 -8.38
N PHE A 205 9.89 -6.42 -8.59
CA PHE A 205 9.79 -6.97 -9.95
C PHE A 205 8.55 -6.49 -10.71
N GLY A 206 7.41 -6.34 -10.02
CA GLY A 206 6.21 -5.77 -10.62
C GLY A 206 6.42 -4.32 -11.10
N SER A 207 7.18 -3.53 -10.35
CA SER A 207 7.51 -2.14 -10.71
C SER A 207 8.48 -2.09 -11.88
N ILE A 208 9.51 -2.95 -11.87
CA ILE A 208 10.46 -3.08 -12.98
C ILE A 208 9.75 -3.49 -14.28
N ALA A 209 8.76 -4.38 -14.21
CA ALA A 209 7.96 -4.76 -15.37
C ALA A 209 7.23 -3.57 -16.02
N ALA A 210 6.67 -2.65 -15.21
CA ALA A 210 6.03 -1.43 -15.71
C ALA A 210 7.05 -0.46 -16.34
N VAL A 211 8.20 -0.25 -15.69
CA VAL A 211 9.27 0.61 -16.22
C VAL A 211 9.81 0.04 -17.53
N TYR A 212 10.06 -1.27 -17.61
CA TYR A 212 10.50 -1.95 -18.81
C TYR A 212 9.51 -1.75 -19.97
N PHE A 213 8.21 -1.93 -19.71
CA PHE A 213 7.18 -1.71 -20.72
C PHE A 213 7.18 -0.27 -21.24
N HIS A 214 7.21 0.72 -20.36
CA HIS A 214 7.26 2.14 -20.75
C HIS A 214 8.49 2.45 -21.60
N GLN A 215 9.66 1.91 -21.22
CA GLN A 215 10.88 2.10 -21.99
C GLN A 215 10.79 1.47 -23.39
N LYS A 216 10.24 0.25 -23.50
CA LYS A 216 10.06 -0.43 -24.79
C LYS A 216 8.98 0.18 -25.67
N ALA A 217 7.94 0.76 -25.07
CA ALA A 217 6.85 1.43 -25.77
C ALA A 217 7.10 2.94 -25.99
N SER A 218 8.26 3.46 -25.56
CA SER A 218 8.60 4.90 -25.60
C SER A 218 7.53 5.79 -24.96
N ILE A 219 6.94 5.32 -23.86
CA ILE A 219 5.95 6.04 -23.06
C ILE A 219 6.69 6.81 -21.96
N THR A 220 6.33 8.09 -21.77
CA THR A 220 6.87 8.90 -20.67
C THR A 220 6.62 8.22 -19.32
N HIS A 221 7.62 8.24 -18.44
CA HIS A 221 7.49 7.70 -17.08
C HIS A 221 6.86 8.73 -16.13
N PHE A 222 6.18 8.24 -15.09
CA PHE A 222 5.75 9.03 -13.93
C PHE A 222 4.89 10.29 -14.20
N TYR A 223 4.06 10.30 -15.24
CA TYR A 223 3.17 11.43 -15.54
C TYR A 223 1.75 11.27 -14.98
N SER A 224 1.32 10.05 -14.65
CA SER A 224 -0.06 9.77 -14.20
C SER A 224 -0.20 9.88 -12.68
N LEU A 225 -1.41 10.20 -12.21
CA LEU A 225 -1.71 10.20 -10.77
C LEU A 225 -1.41 8.83 -10.12
N HIS A 226 -1.75 7.73 -10.81
CA HIS A 226 -1.42 6.38 -10.37
C HIS A 226 0.07 6.23 -10.07
N SER A 227 0.94 6.70 -10.98
CA SER A 227 2.39 6.61 -10.80
C SER A 227 2.93 7.46 -9.64
N TRP A 228 2.32 8.62 -9.37
CA TRP A 228 2.66 9.49 -8.22
C TRP A 228 2.22 8.88 -6.89
N LEU A 229 1.03 8.30 -6.84
CA LEU A 229 0.57 7.52 -5.68
C LEU A 229 1.45 6.28 -5.47
N GLY A 230 1.87 5.62 -6.56
CA GLY A 230 2.73 4.45 -6.53
C GLY A 230 4.12 4.73 -5.96
N ILE A 231 4.80 5.77 -6.42
CA ILE A 231 6.11 6.15 -5.86
C ILE A 231 5.98 6.62 -4.40
N SER A 232 4.90 7.31 -4.06
CA SER A 232 4.60 7.69 -2.67
C SER A 232 4.36 6.47 -1.78
N THR A 233 3.65 5.46 -2.29
CA THR A 233 3.43 4.17 -1.60
C THR A 233 4.77 3.48 -1.32
N TRP A 234 5.65 3.41 -2.32
CA TRP A 234 6.98 2.83 -2.20
C TRP A 234 7.84 3.55 -1.16
N LEU A 235 7.84 4.88 -1.19
CA LEU A 235 8.58 5.69 -0.23
C LEU A 235 8.09 5.41 1.20
N MET A 236 6.77 5.49 1.43
CA MET A 236 6.18 5.20 2.74
C MET A 236 6.49 3.78 3.20
N PHE A 237 6.34 2.78 2.31
CA PHE A 237 6.57 1.37 2.63
C PHE A 237 8.03 1.09 2.99
N VAL A 238 9.00 1.56 2.19
CA VAL A 238 10.43 1.35 2.44
C VAL A 238 10.85 2.06 3.73
N THR A 239 10.38 3.29 3.97
CA THR A 239 10.63 3.98 5.24
C THR A 239 10.05 3.20 6.42
N GLN A 240 8.82 2.67 6.30
CA GLN A 240 8.21 1.83 7.34
C GLN A 240 8.97 0.53 7.57
N PHE A 241 9.42 -0.14 6.52
CA PHE A 241 10.19 -1.37 6.62
C PHE A 241 11.54 -1.15 7.30
N CYS A 242 12.33 -0.18 6.82
CA CYS A 242 13.66 0.10 7.38
C CYS A 242 13.57 0.60 8.83
N SER A 243 12.70 1.57 9.10
CA SER A 243 12.53 2.09 10.48
C SER A 243 11.96 1.03 11.43
N GLY A 244 11.03 0.18 10.96
CA GLY A 244 10.49 -0.93 11.73
C GLY A 244 11.53 -2.01 12.02
N PHE A 245 12.36 -2.35 11.03
CA PHE A 245 13.46 -3.31 11.16
C PHE A 245 14.47 -2.85 12.22
N VAL A 246 15.00 -1.62 12.07
CA VAL A 246 15.98 -1.04 13.00
C VAL A 246 15.41 -0.89 14.40
N ALA A 247 14.19 -0.38 14.53
CA ALA A 247 13.60 -0.11 15.84
C ALA A 247 13.17 -1.39 16.58
N PHE A 248 12.56 -2.36 15.89
CA PHE A 248 11.88 -3.48 16.54
C PHE A 248 12.55 -4.85 16.39
N LEU A 249 13.52 -5.01 15.48
CA LEU A 249 14.20 -6.28 15.22
C LEU A 249 15.72 -6.20 15.48
N PHE A 250 16.49 -5.52 14.64
CA PHE A 250 17.96 -5.46 14.73
C PHE A 250 18.51 -4.13 14.19
N PRO A 251 19.44 -3.46 14.88
CA PRO A 251 20.07 -3.81 16.18
C PRO A 251 19.11 -3.70 17.38
N GLY A 252 17.93 -3.10 17.18
CA GLY A 252 16.91 -2.91 18.21
C GLY A 252 17.11 -1.60 18.96
N ALA A 253 16.09 -0.73 18.90
CA ALA A 253 16.12 0.55 19.59
C ALA A 253 15.88 0.43 21.11
N SER A 254 16.21 1.49 21.85
CA SER A 254 15.90 1.61 23.29
C SER A 254 14.39 1.44 23.54
N PHE A 255 14.03 1.06 24.77
CA PHE A 255 12.62 0.90 25.13
C PHE A 255 11.81 2.19 24.93
N SER A 256 12.35 3.33 25.34
CA SER A 256 11.71 4.65 25.19
C SER A 256 11.44 4.99 23.73
N LEU A 257 12.41 4.78 22.84
CA LEU A 257 12.25 5.05 21.41
C LEU A 257 11.21 4.11 20.78
N ARG A 258 11.23 2.82 21.11
CA ARG A 258 10.21 1.86 20.64
C ARG A 258 8.80 2.23 21.09
N LYS A 259 8.64 2.70 22.34
CA LYS A 259 7.35 3.16 22.87
C LYS A 259 6.85 4.40 22.12
N MET A 260 7.75 5.34 21.83
CA MET A 260 7.44 6.55 21.05
C MET A 260 7.09 6.24 19.59
N MET A 261 7.84 5.36 18.92
CA MET A 261 7.63 5.02 17.50
C MET A 261 6.42 4.14 17.23
N MET A 262 6.01 3.29 18.17
CA MET A 262 4.91 2.31 18.00
C MET A 262 3.59 2.90 17.46
N PRO A 263 3.05 4.02 17.98
CA PRO A 263 1.83 4.62 17.41
C PRO A 263 2.02 5.04 15.95
N TYR A 264 3.16 5.67 15.62
CA TYR A 264 3.46 6.10 14.25
C TYR A 264 3.64 4.92 13.29
N HIS A 265 4.35 3.87 13.71
CA HIS A 265 4.54 2.66 12.90
C HIS A 265 3.19 1.99 12.56
N ARG A 266 2.27 1.93 13.53
CA ARG A 266 0.92 1.41 13.29
C ARG A 266 0.10 2.30 12.37
N TYR A 267 0.10 3.61 12.60
CA TYR A 267 -0.63 4.57 11.77
C TYR A 267 -0.14 4.53 10.32
N PHE A 268 1.17 4.71 10.11
CA PHE A 268 1.75 4.74 8.77
C PHE A 268 1.68 3.38 8.07
N GLY A 269 1.70 2.26 8.79
CA GLY A 269 1.41 0.95 8.20
C GLY A 269 0.00 0.87 7.60
N ILE A 270 -1.01 1.34 8.33
CA ILE A 270 -2.40 1.38 7.84
C ILE A 270 -2.54 2.39 6.69
N ALA A 271 -1.96 3.58 6.83
CA ALA A 271 -2.00 4.61 5.80
C ALA A 271 -1.32 4.16 4.50
N THR A 272 -0.20 3.43 4.59
CA THR A 272 0.50 2.85 3.43
C THR A 272 -0.39 1.81 2.73
N PHE A 273 -1.09 0.95 3.48
CA PHE A 273 -2.01 -0.02 2.89
C PHE A 273 -3.22 0.64 2.21
N ALA A 274 -3.77 1.69 2.81
CA ALA A 274 -4.85 2.48 2.20
C ALA A 274 -4.38 3.18 0.91
N LEU A 275 -3.18 3.77 0.92
CA LEU A 275 -2.58 4.39 -0.25
C LEU A 275 -2.28 3.35 -1.34
N ALA A 276 -1.76 2.18 -0.98
CA ALA A 276 -1.54 1.07 -1.91
C ALA A 276 -2.85 0.62 -2.57
N SER A 277 -3.95 0.54 -1.78
CA SER A 277 -5.28 0.21 -2.30
C SER A 277 -5.75 1.26 -3.31
N ALA A 278 -5.62 2.55 -2.99
CA ALA A 278 -5.94 3.65 -3.93
C ALA A 278 -5.07 3.62 -5.20
N THR A 279 -3.77 3.31 -5.07
CA THR A 279 -2.85 3.12 -6.19
C THR A 279 -3.30 1.96 -7.09
N CYS A 280 -3.70 0.82 -6.52
CA CYS A 280 -4.22 -0.30 -7.29
C CYS A 280 -5.51 0.06 -8.03
N LEU A 281 -6.45 0.75 -7.37
CA LEU A 281 -7.71 1.18 -7.99
C LEU A 281 -7.48 2.13 -9.18
N THR A 282 -6.61 3.13 -8.99
CA THR A 282 -6.26 4.07 -10.07
C THR A 282 -5.53 3.38 -11.21
N GLY A 283 -4.63 2.42 -10.92
CA GLY A 283 -3.91 1.66 -11.95
C GLY A 283 -4.79 0.69 -12.74
N ILE A 284 -5.74 0.03 -12.07
CA ILE A 284 -6.75 -0.81 -12.72
C ILE A 284 -7.60 0.04 -13.68
N ASN A 285 -8.06 1.21 -13.23
CA ASN A 285 -8.84 2.12 -14.06
C ASN A 285 -8.03 2.67 -15.26
N GLU A 286 -6.79 3.11 -15.03
CA GLU A 286 -5.88 3.56 -16.09
C GLU A 286 -5.65 2.47 -17.14
N LYS A 287 -5.40 1.23 -16.71
CA LYS A 287 -5.20 0.09 -17.61
C LYS A 287 -6.47 -0.22 -18.41
N ALA A 288 -7.65 -0.16 -17.79
CA ALA A 288 -8.93 -0.39 -18.47
C ALA A 288 -9.13 0.60 -19.62
N ILE A 289 -8.91 1.90 -19.35
CA ILE A 289 -9.07 2.99 -20.32
C ILE A 289 -8.09 2.82 -21.49
N PHE A 290 -6.86 2.39 -21.22
CA PHE A 290 -5.85 2.23 -22.27
C PHE A 290 -5.99 0.94 -23.09
N ALA A 291 -6.39 -0.16 -22.46
CA ALA A 291 -6.45 -1.48 -23.09
C ALA A 291 -7.76 -1.71 -23.86
N PHE A 292 -8.90 -1.24 -23.35
CA PHE A 292 -10.22 -1.58 -23.90
C PHE A 292 -10.73 -0.49 -24.83
N LYS A 293 -10.23 -0.51 -26.06
CA LYS A 293 -10.63 0.43 -27.12
C LYS A 293 -11.72 -0.14 -28.05
N ASN A 294 -11.70 -1.46 -28.30
CA ASN A 294 -12.65 -2.14 -29.20
C ASN A 294 -13.03 -3.51 -28.61
N PRO A 295 -14.24 -3.67 -28.02
CA PRO A 295 -15.19 -2.59 -27.71
C PRO A 295 -14.61 -1.61 -26.67
N SER A 296 -15.09 -0.37 -26.67
CA SER A 296 -14.60 0.67 -25.77
C SER A 296 -14.99 0.37 -24.32
N TYR A 297 -14.19 0.83 -23.36
CA TYR A 297 -14.49 0.61 -21.94
C TYR A 297 -15.90 1.09 -21.51
N SER A 298 -16.37 2.19 -22.10
CA SER A 298 -17.71 2.75 -21.87
C SER A 298 -18.85 1.84 -22.34
N SER A 299 -18.60 0.88 -23.22
CA SER A 299 -19.63 -0.04 -23.71
C SER A 299 -20.04 -1.09 -22.69
N MET A 300 -19.39 -1.12 -21.52
CA MET A 300 -19.63 -2.10 -20.44
C MET A 300 -19.58 -3.55 -20.95
N ALA A 301 -18.64 -3.82 -21.87
CA ALA A 301 -18.34 -5.19 -22.25
C ALA A 301 -17.78 -5.99 -21.05
N TRP A 302 -17.80 -7.32 -21.14
CA TRP A 302 -17.46 -8.21 -20.03
C TRP A 302 -16.09 -7.91 -19.39
N ASN A 303 -15.08 -7.61 -20.21
CA ASN A 303 -13.76 -7.18 -19.75
C ASN A 303 -13.81 -5.93 -18.85
N GLY A 304 -14.62 -4.93 -19.22
CA GLY A 304 -14.83 -3.71 -18.43
C GLY A 304 -15.61 -3.98 -17.14
N ILE A 305 -16.68 -4.78 -17.19
CA ILE A 305 -17.46 -5.18 -16.01
C ILE A 305 -16.57 -5.91 -15.01
N LEU A 306 -15.81 -6.92 -15.46
CA LEU A 306 -14.88 -7.69 -14.63
C LEU A 306 -13.85 -6.76 -13.96
N THR A 307 -13.34 -5.78 -14.70
CA THR A 307 -12.38 -4.80 -14.18
C THR A 307 -12.96 -3.97 -13.03
N ASN A 308 -14.19 -3.48 -13.19
CA ASN A 308 -14.90 -2.78 -12.13
C ASN A 308 -15.21 -3.66 -10.92
N MET A 309 -15.59 -4.92 -11.15
CA MET A 309 -15.84 -5.89 -10.07
C MET A 309 -14.58 -6.15 -9.25
N ILE A 310 -13.41 -6.30 -9.88
CA ILE A 310 -12.12 -6.41 -9.18
C ILE A 310 -11.87 -5.17 -8.31
N GLY A 311 -12.10 -3.97 -8.86
CA GLY A 311 -11.96 -2.71 -8.12
C GLY A 311 -12.87 -2.63 -6.89
N LEU A 312 -14.16 -2.96 -7.03
CA LEU A 312 -15.11 -2.96 -5.92
C LEU A 312 -14.74 -3.99 -4.84
N LEU A 313 -14.30 -5.19 -5.24
CA LEU A 313 -13.85 -6.21 -4.31
C LEU A 313 -12.56 -5.79 -3.57
N LEU A 314 -11.63 -5.10 -4.24
CA LEU A 314 -10.47 -4.50 -3.59
C LEU A 314 -10.86 -3.47 -2.53
N CYS A 315 -11.85 -2.61 -2.80
CA CYS A 315 -12.39 -1.68 -1.81
C CYS A 315 -12.98 -2.40 -0.60
N LEU A 316 -13.82 -3.41 -0.84
CA LEU A 316 -14.46 -4.20 0.23
C LEU A 316 -13.43 -4.95 1.07
N TYR A 317 -12.43 -5.55 0.41
CA TYR A 317 -11.31 -6.21 1.06
C TYR A 317 -10.48 -5.23 1.89
N GLY A 318 -10.07 -4.10 1.32
CA GLY A 318 -9.33 -3.06 2.01
C GLY A 318 -10.05 -2.57 3.27
N GLY A 319 -11.35 -2.28 3.16
CA GLY A 319 -12.19 -1.89 4.29
C GLY A 319 -12.26 -2.98 5.38
N THR A 320 -12.40 -4.24 4.99
CA THR A 320 -12.42 -5.39 5.91
C THR A 320 -11.10 -5.55 6.67
N ILE A 321 -9.96 -5.41 5.98
CA ILE A 321 -8.63 -5.47 6.60
C ILE A 321 -8.44 -4.29 7.57
N ILE A 322 -8.83 -3.07 7.18
CA ILE A 322 -8.76 -1.89 8.04
C ILE A 322 -9.63 -2.09 9.30
N TYR A 323 -10.82 -2.66 9.15
CA TYR A 323 -11.67 -3.03 10.29
C TYR A 323 -10.97 -4.02 11.23
N LEU A 324 -10.43 -5.12 10.68
CA LEU A 324 -9.74 -6.16 11.46
C LEU A 324 -8.49 -5.62 12.18
N VAL A 325 -7.74 -4.72 11.54
CA VAL A 325 -6.51 -4.17 12.12
C VAL A 325 -6.80 -3.05 13.14
N THR A 326 -7.89 -2.30 13.02
CA THR A 326 -8.17 -1.16 13.93
C THR A 326 -8.92 -1.54 15.20
N LYS A 327 -9.64 -2.67 15.21
CA LYS A 327 -10.43 -3.12 16.36
C LYS A 327 -9.56 -3.45 17.59
N PRO A 328 -9.69 -2.70 18.72
CA PRO A 328 -8.87 -2.91 19.92
C PRO A 328 -9.05 -4.29 20.55
N GLU A 329 -10.25 -4.86 20.47
CA GLU A 329 -10.59 -6.18 21.01
C GLU A 329 -9.82 -7.31 20.32
N TYR A 330 -9.26 -7.04 19.13
CA TYR A 330 -8.47 -8.00 18.37
C TYR A 330 -6.97 -7.91 18.63
N GLN A 331 -6.53 -6.90 19.38
CA GLN A 331 -5.11 -6.72 19.66
C GLN A 331 -4.57 -7.88 20.52
N ARG A 332 -3.37 -8.35 20.18
CA ARG A 332 -2.66 -9.38 20.95
C ARG A 332 -2.39 -8.90 22.37
N ARG A 333 -2.66 -9.76 23.35
CA ARG A 333 -2.21 -9.59 24.74
C ARG A 333 -0.87 -10.33 24.93
N PRO A 334 0.02 -9.85 25.81
CA PRO A 334 1.24 -10.60 26.13
C PRO A 334 0.90 -11.98 26.68
N LEU A 335 1.70 -12.99 26.34
CA LEU A 335 1.53 -14.35 26.87
C LEU A 335 2.13 -14.46 28.28
N PRO A 336 1.65 -15.37 29.15
CA PRO A 336 2.21 -15.56 30.49
C PRO A 336 3.72 -15.81 30.49
N GLU A 337 4.23 -16.56 29.53
CA GLU A 337 5.66 -16.88 29.35
C GLU A 337 6.49 -15.62 29.01
N GLU A 338 5.86 -14.59 28.44
CA GLU A 338 6.51 -13.30 28.17
C GLU A 338 6.50 -12.38 29.40
N MET A 339 5.66 -12.67 30.40
CA MET A 339 5.58 -11.90 31.64
C MET A 339 6.58 -12.40 32.70
N THR A 340 6.99 -13.67 32.65
CA THR A 340 7.90 -14.31 33.62
C THR A 340 9.37 -14.33 33.21
N GLY A 341 9.70 -13.89 31.99
CA GLY A 341 11.06 -13.89 31.46
C GLY A 341 12.06 -12.98 32.22
N PRO A 342 13.38 -13.21 32.07
CA PRO A 342 14.45 -12.57 32.85
C PRO A 342 14.47 -11.03 32.76
N ASN A 343 13.84 -10.44 31.75
CA ASN A 343 13.74 -8.98 31.56
C ASN A 343 12.90 -8.23 32.61
N ARG A 344 12.21 -8.93 33.54
CA ARG A 344 11.53 -8.28 34.68
C ARG A 344 12.24 -8.44 36.02
N ARG A 345 13.15 -9.41 36.18
CA ARG A 345 13.90 -9.56 37.45
C ARG A 345 14.81 -8.36 37.72
N SER A 346 15.31 -7.70 36.67
CA SER A 346 16.09 -6.47 36.82
C SER A 346 15.27 -5.24 37.19
N SER A 347 13.95 -5.22 36.94
CA SER A 347 13.09 -4.07 37.28
C SER A 347 12.50 -4.15 38.69
N ILE A 348 12.49 -5.33 39.31
CA ILE A 348 12.01 -5.51 40.70
C ILE A 348 13.14 -5.20 41.69
N SER A 349 14.40 -5.40 41.30
CA SER A 349 15.56 -5.16 42.18
C SER A 349 15.84 -3.68 42.48
N TYR A 350 15.27 -2.73 41.74
CA TYR A 350 15.49 -1.28 41.96
C TYR A 350 14.41 -0.62 42.83
N SER A 351 13.36 -1.36 43.22
CA SER A 351 12.28 -0.80 44.06
C SER A 351 12.35 -1.27 45.52
N ALA A 352 13.39 -2.03 45.91
CA ALA A 352 13.55 -2.60 47.25
C ALA A 352 14.68 -1.95 48.07
N THR A 353 15.23 -0.83 47.61
CA THR A 353 16.19 -0.03 48.37
C THR A 353 15.88 1.45 48.17
N HIS A 354 14.96 1.99 48.97
CA HIS A 354 15.05 3.33 49.55
C HIS A 354 13.93 3.54 50.57
#